data_AF-A0A5J4U2Q0-F1
#
_entry.id   AF-A0A5J4U2Q0-F1
#
_cell.length_a   1.000
_cell.length_b   1.000
_cell.length_c   1.000
_cell.angle_alpha   90.00
_cell.angle_beta   90.00
_cell.angle_gamma   90.00
#
_symmetry.space_group_name_H-M   'P 1'
#
loop_
_entity.id
_entity.type
_entity.pdbx_description
1 polymer ?
#
loop_
_entity_poly.entity_id
_entity_poly.type
_entity_poly.pdbx_seq_one_letter_code
_entity_poly.pdbx_strand_id
1 'polypeptide(L)'
;MAIIGTFTGANNADTSMITTSDTVVQIGSSSYTPTFNGIKILEVSNTEPVELEPCKNLSITRGTFRLPTGIISFGIQIMITNAEISFGESSYNIPTFTDIELLQITGGSLNIIFNNVVGTSQASILSQFILRNSSVTFGSYNYSPSFTNLEVIDIKGGSLTINRGNISGTSSNAPNVLDAKGGTLNIVNGQFTHTGTDTTQAVIKTSGTIVTIGDGGNPSFNGQKVFDNTQGSFIFKQGSFTDVNTRQSIFTSLGCDEVIIGNKDAVNNLVISNQQFSHQSSAVLLSGCNTITVQKVTFSNLQTQNSPDPTQAIYFTPAVVVYSLPNTQLVITDCIFSGNQYNGLLPASGALYIKFSKHSTEEVTATLTIKDTEFRSNKGTVAGAIILKNKAVKTITFDNLIFSGNEYKYSDINNHRQASGVYTFSDLTSKLNFDSCFEDTGNVIQKEPFYVSLENNKQLSAINPKDLGTIYVSASSRGVGEIGSDTNPYTDFTRAFGALTDHQKRIVLLGVEFSLESGITVNKNVIIDPDPEQKSD
;
A
#
# COMPACT_ATOMS: atom_id res chain seq x y z
N MET A 1 11.57 14.63 -41.63
CA MET A 1 10.44 15.00 -42.52
C MET A 1 9.33 15.56 -41.66
N ALA A 2 8.74 16.71 -42.01
CA ALA A 2 7.61 17.29 -41.28
C ALA A 2 6.30 16.98 -42.01
N ILE A 3 5.35 16.33 -41.33
CA ILE A 3 4.04 15.97 -41.91
C ILE A 3 2.99 17.00 -41.51
N ILE A 4 2.37 17.66 -42.49
CA ILE A 4 1.32 18.68 -42.33
C ILE A 4 0.16 18.39 -43.28
N GLY A 5 -1.08 18.65 -42.83
CA GLY A 5 -2.30 18.48 -43.64
C GLY A 5 -3.34 17.55 -43.02
N THR A 6 -4.35 17.19 -43.80
CA THR A 6 -5.40 16.23 -43.45
C THR A 6 -5.26 14.99 -44.32
N PHE A 7 -5.16 13.82 -43.68
CA PHE A 7 -4.94 12.53 -44.33
C PHE A 7 -6.08 11.58 -43.99
N THR A 8 -6.51 10.80 -44.98
CA THR A 8 -7.54 9.77 -44.82
C THR A 8 -7.00 8.46 -45.38
N GLY A 9 -6.92 7.46 -44.51
CA GLY A 9 -6.34 6.15 -44.80
C GLY A 9 -7.41 5.14 -45.20
N ALA A 10 -6.99 3.89 -45.35
CA ALA A 10 -7.91 2.79 -45.61
C ALA A 10 -8.82 2.51 -44.40
N ASN A 11 -10.00 1.97 -44.68
CA ASN A 11 -10.98 1.50 -43.68
C ASN A 11 -10.70 0.04 -43.25
N ASN A 12 -9.43 -0.39 -43.23
CA ASN A 12 -9.00 -1.69 -42.72
C ASN A 12 -7.75 -1.57 -41.83
N ALA A 13 -7.51 -2.59 -41.00
CA ALA A 13 -6.33 -2.69 -40.14
C ALA A 13 -5.09 -3.24 -40.87
N ASP A 14 -5.22 -3.70 -42.11
CA ASP A 14 -4.12 -4.35 -42.84
C ASP A 14 -3.15 -3.35 -43.47
N THR A 15 -3.58 -2.10 -43.68
CA THR A 15 -2.79 -1.09 -44.39
C THR A 15 -2.46 0.09 -43.49
N SER A 16 -1.17 0.30 -43.24
CA SER A 16 -0.66 1.47 -42.52
C SER A 16 -0.74 2.72 -43.38
N MET A 17 -1.27 3.82 -42.84
CA MET A 17 -1.27 5.12 -43.53
C MET A 17 0.14 5.69 -43.67
N ILE A 18 0.96 5.57 -42.62
CA ILE A 18 2.36 5.96 -42.60
C ILE A 18 3.19 4.75 -42.20
N THR A 19 4.11 4.34 -43.07
CA THR A 19 5.12 3.32 -42.77
C THR A 19 6.49 3.95 -42.90
N THR A 20 7.32 3.82 -41.88
CA THR A 20 8.70 4.33 -41.89
C THR A 20 9.65 3.31 -41.30
N SER A 21 10.89 3.34 -41.79
CA SER A 21 11.95 2.46 -41.31
C SER A 21 13.27 3.22 -41.36
N ASP A 22 14.08 3.09 -40.31
CA ASP A 22 15.43 3.66 -40.15
C ASP A 22 15.54 5.17 -40.42
N THR A 23 14.46 5.91 -40.13
CA THR A 23 14.33 7.34 -40.43
C THR A 23 13.88 8.15 -39.22
N VAL A 24 14.25 9.44 -39.21
CA VAL A 24 13.77 10.42 -38.24
C VAL A 24 12.46 11.02 -38.74
N VAL A 25 11.42 10.93 -37.92
CA VAL A 25 10.06 11.34 -38.26
C VAL A 25 9.60 12.45 -37.31
N GLN A 26 9.04 13.52 -37.86
CA GLN A 26 8.41 14.58 -37.08
C GLN A 26 6.98 14.81 -37.58
N ILE A 27 6.01 14.67 -36.69
CA ILE A 27 4.59 14.92 -36.95
C ILE A 27 4.16 16.19 -36.22
N GLY A 28 3.58 17.12 -36.99
CA GLY A 28 3.17 18.43 -36.50
C GLY A 28 4.32 19.40 -36.26
N SER A 29 3.95 20.65 -35.96
CA SER A 29 4.86 21.71 -35.53
C SER A 29 4.10 22.77 -34.72
N SER A 30 4.80 23.74 -34.13
CA SER A 30 4.18 24.84 -33.37
C SER A 30 3.06 25.59 -34.12
N SER A 31 3.10 25.61 -35.45
CA SER A 31 2.14 26.36 -36.29
C SER A 31 1.10 25.49 -37.00
N TYR A 32 1.25 24.16 -36.97
CA TYR A 32 0.41 23.26 -37.75
C TYR A 32 0.02 22.00 -36.98
N THR A 33 -1.28 21.70 -36.96
CA THR A 33 -1.86 20.50 -36.36
C THR A 33 -2.38 19.58 -37.47
N PRO A 34 -1.62 18.57 -37.90
CA PRO A 34 -2.09 17.62 -38.91
C PRO A 34 -3.27 16.79 -38.36
N THR A 35 -4.14 16.31 -39.25
CA THR A 35 -5.23 15.40 -38.91
C THR A 35 -5.09 14.09 -39.69
N PHE A 36 -5.18 12.96 -39.00
CA PHE A 36 -5.11 11.63 -39.58
C PHE A 36 -6.40 10.88 -39.25
N ASN A 37 -7.14 10.47 -40.29
CA ASN A 37 -8.34 9.66 -40.18
C ASN A 37 -8.04 8.25 -40.73
N GLY A 38 -7.88 7.26 -39.87
CA GLY A 38 -7.51 5.90 -40.29
C GLY A 38 -7.59 4.89 -39.15
N ILE A 39 -7.48 3.61 -39.49
CA ILE A 39 -7.40 2.52 -38.51
C ILE A 39 -5.94 2.30 -38.13
N LYS A 40 -5.12 1.72 -39.00
CA LYS A 40 -3.67 1.61 -38.79
C LYS A 40 -2.98 2.89 -39.28
N ILE A 41 -2.72 3.84 -38.38
CA ILE A 41 -2.23 5.17 -38.79
C ILE A 41 -0.71 5.19 -38.94
N LEU A 42 0.03 4.65 -37.97
CA LEU A 42 1.48 4.78 -37.95
C LEU A 42 2.15 3.45 -37.60
N GLU A 43 3.09 3.05 -38.46
CA GLU A 43 3.98 1.91 -38.28
C GLU A 43 5.43 2.35 -38.47
N VAL A 44 6.23 2.22 -37.41
CA VAL A 44 7.66 2.54 -37.40
C VAL A 44 8.44 1.28 -37.04
N SER A 45 9.39 0.90 -37.89
CA SER A 45 10.24 -0.27 -37.67
C SER A 45 11.69 0.06 -37.95
N ASN A 46 12.49 0.24 -36.90
CA ASN A 46 13.94 0.44 -37.04
C ASN A 46 14.70 -0.85 -36.74
N THR A 47 15.78 -1.06 -37.48
CA THR A 47 16.60 -2.27 -37.41
C THR A 47 17.53 -2.26 -36.20
N GLU A 48 18.12 -1.12 -35.90
CA GLU A 48 19.06 -0.96 -34.78
C GLU A 48 18.33 -0.63 -33.46
N PRO A 49 18.74 -1.22 -32.32
CA PRO A 49 18.27 -0.82 -30.99
C PRO A 49 18.58 0.64 -30.68
N VAL A 50 17.76 1.26 -29.81
CA VAL A 50 17.89 2.68 -29.44
C VAL A 50 19.22 3.02 -28.73
N GLU A 51 19.95 2.01 -28.25
CA GLU A 51 21.24 2.19 -27.57
C GLU A 51 22.42 2.51 -28.52
N LEU A 52 22.23 2.39 -29.85
CA LEU A 52 23.27 2.63 -30.84
C LEU A 52 23.06 3.98 -31.55
N GLU A 53 24.08 4.84 -31.50
CA GLU A 53 24.08 6.14 -32.16
C GLU A 53 24.33 6.02 -33.69
N PRO A 54 23.62 6.79 -34.54
CA PRO A 54 22.58 7.78 -34.19
C PRO A 54 21.22 7.14 -33.92
N CYS A 55 20.61 7.47 -32.78
CA CYS A 55 19.25 7.00 -32.47
C CYS A 55 18.22 7.52 -33.49
N LYS A 56 17.22 6.67 -33.80
CA LYS A 56 16.15 7.01 -34.73
C LYS A 56 14.95 7.54 -33.96
N ASN A 57 14.60 8.80 -34.21
CA ASN A 57 13.64 9.52 -33.39
C ASN A 57 12.30 9.69 -34.10
N LEU A 58 11.21 9.49 -33.35
CA LEU A 58 9.86 9.87 -33.73
C LEU A 58 9.36 10.95 -32.76
N SER A 59 9.18 12.17 -33.25
CA SER A 59 8.53 13.24 -32.47
C SER A 59 7.12 13.49 -33.00
N ILE A 60 6.11 13.31 -32.14
CA ILE A 60 4.74 13.76 -32.39
C ILE A 60 4.50 14.98 -31.53
N THR A 61 4.79 16.15 -32.10
CA THR A 61 4.63 17.43 -31.40
C THR A 61 3.15 17.81 -31.34
N ARG A 62 2.40 17.59 -32.43
CA ARG A 62 0.97 17.91 -32.55
C ARG A 62 0.30 16.98 -33.55
N GLY A 63 -1.00 16.79 -33.38
CA GLY A 63 -1.84 16.14 -34.38
C GLY A 63 -3.15 15.65 -33.77
N THR A 64 -4.13 15.42 -34.64
CA THR A 64 -5.39 14.75 -34.30
C THR A 64 -5.44 13.42 -35.01
N PHE A 65 -5.52 12.33 -34.25
CA PHE A 65 -5.57 10.96 -34.73
C PHE A 65 -6.94 10.39 -34.35
N ARG A 66 -7.77 10.06 -35.34
CA ARG A 66 -9.14 9.58 -35.12
C ARG A 66 -9.53 8.50 -36.14
N LEU A 67 -10.57 7.73 -35.85
CA LEU A 67 -11.18 6.85 -36.85
C LEU A 67 -11.80 7.65 -38.01
N PRO A 68 -11.89 7.07 -39.21
CA PRO A 68 -12.74 7.59 -40.27
C PRO A 68 -14.22 7.57 -39.86
N THR A 69 -14.99 8.57 -40.30
CA THR A 69 -16.43 8.65 -40.02
C THR A 69 -17.16 7.39 -40.50
N GLY A 70 -18.02 6.82 -39.66
CA GLY A 70 -18.85 5.65 -40.00
C GLY A 70 -18.19 4.30 -39.74
N ILE A 71 -16.94 4.28 -39.27
CA ILE A 71 -16.28 3.05 -38.80
C ILE A 71 -16.66 2.80 -37.34
N ILE A 72 -17.19 1.60 -37.06
CA ILE A 72 -17.64 1.20 -35.72
C ILE A 72 -17.00 -0.12 -35.25
N SER A 73 -16.24 -0.82 -36.10
CA SER A 73 -15.73 -2.17 -35.83
C SER A 73 -14.23 -2.22 -35.57
N PHE A 74 -13.57 -1.08 -35.41
CA PHE A 74 -12.12 -0.95 -35.20
C PHE A 74 -11.81 0.25 -34.30
N GLY A 75 -10.64 0.29 -33.68
CA GLY A 75 -10.00 1.50 -33.17
C GLY A 75 -8.70 1.82 -33.91
N ILE A 76 -8.02 2.87 -33.50
CA ILE A 76 -6.73 3.28 -34.07
C ILE A 76 -5.63 2.37 -33.58
N GLN A 77 -4.72 2.04 -34.50
CA GLN A 77 -3.50 1.29 -34.22
C GLN A 77 -2.26 2.14 -34.56
N ILE A 78 -1.33 2.21 -33.60
CA ILE A 78 0.01 2.81 -33.73
C ILE A 78 1.02 1.80 -33.19
N MET A 79 2.02 1.44 -34.01
CA MET A 79 3.04 0.47 -33.64
C MET A 79 4.42 1.02 -33.95
N ILE A 80 5.29 1.01 -32.94
CA ILE A 80 6.63 1.58 -33.04
C ILE A 80 7.63 0.59 -32.44
N THR A 81 8.68 0.29 -33.21
CA THR A 81 9.74 -0.64 -32.80
C THR A 81 11.10 0.05 -32.92
N ASN A 82 11.92 -0.08 -31.86
CA ASN A 82 13.28 0.40 -31.75
C ASN A 82 13.43 1.90 -32.07
N ALA A 83 12.63 2.75 -31.42
CA ALA A 83 12.71 4.20 -31.61
C ALA A 83 12.74 4.94 -30.27
N GLU A 84 13.37 6.10 -30.26
CA GLU A 84 13.16 7.11 -29.23
C GLU A 84 11.98 7.99 -29.64
N ILE A 85 10.96 8.06 -28.78
CA ILE A 85 9.68 8.66 -29.12
C ILE A 85 9.37 9.79 -28.13
N SER A 86 8.87 10.91 -28.64
CA SER A 86 8.31 11.98 -27.82
C SER A 86 6.88 12.32 -28.24
N PHE A 87 5.95 12.31 -27.28
CA PHE A 87 4.57 12.76 -27.47
C PHE A 87 4.34 14.07 -26.73
N GLY A 88 4.08 15.11 -27.51
CA GLY A 88 3.97 16.48 -27.03
C GLY A 88 5.32 17.05 -26.60
N GLU A 89 5.44 18.37 -26.68
CA GLU A 89 6.64 19.10 -26.26
C GLU A 89 6.31 20.27 -25.32
N SER A 90 5.05 20.72 -25.30
CA SER A 90 4.58 21.84 -24.46
C SER A 90 3.06 21.84 -24.30
N SER A 91 2.52 22.70 -23.44
CA SER A 91 1.07 22.84 -23.19
C SER A 91 0.24 23.31 -24.39
N TYR A 92 0.86 23.95 -25.40
CA TYR A 92 0.17 24.41 -26.61
C TYR A 92 0.15 23.35 -27.73
N ASN A 93 0.96 22.30 -27.55
CA ASN A 93 1.24 21.27 -28.52
C ASN A 93 0.75 19.93 -27.97
N ILE A 94 -0.55 19.67 -28.13
CA ILE A 94 -1.22 18.49 -27.56
C ILE A 94 -1.59 17.51 -28.69
N PRO A 95 -0.82 16.43 -28.89
CA PRO A 95 -1.29 15.31 -29.69
C PRO A 95 -2.56 14.73 -29.05
N THR A 96 -3.60 14.57 -29.87
CA THR A 96 -4.87 13.99 -29.46
C THR A 96 -5.12 12.71 -30.24
N PHE A 97 -5.31 11.62 -29.53
CA PHE A 97 -5.67 10.32 -30.07
C PHE A 97 -7.06 9.96 -29.56
N THR A 98 -7.97 9.63 -30.47
CA THR A 98 -9.36 9.28 -30.12
C THR A 98 -9.70 7.94 -30.74
N ASP A 99 -10.35 7.08 -29.95
CA ASP A 99 -10.68 5.71 -30.30
C ASP A 99 -9.45 4.81 -30.49
N ILE A 100 -8.42 4.96 -29.65
CA ILE A 100 -7.27 4.05 -29.66
C ILE A 100 -7.74 2.62 -29.35
N GLU A 101 -7.34 1.68 -30.19
CA GLU A 101 -7.41 0.24 -29.93
C GLU A 101 -6.04 -0.28 -29.51
N LEU A 102 -4.98 0.14 -30.20
CA LEU A 102 -3.63 -0.32 -29.94
C LEU A 102 -2.62 0.81 -30.06
N LEU A 103 -1.90 1.08 -28.98
CA LEU A 103 -0.63 1.79 -29.02
C LEU A 103 0.45 0.82 -28.53
N GLN A 104 1.39 0.44 -29.39
CA GLN A 104 2.42 -0.54 -29.05
C GLN A 104 3.82 0.03 -29.26
N ILE A 105 4.66 -0.06 -28.22
CA ILE A 105 6.07 0.29 -28.25
C ILE A 105 6.91 -0.95 -27.93
N THR A 106 7.91 -1.25 -28.76
CA THR A 106 8.82 -2.39 -28.57
C THR A 106 10.28 -1.97 -28.72
N GLY A 107 11.13 -2.32 -27.75
CA GLY A 107 12.59 -2.16 -27.85
C GLY A 107 13.11 -0.71 -27.92
N GLY A 108 12.38 0.26 -27.36
CA GLY A 108 12.77 1.67 -27.41
C GLY A 108 12.37 2.49 -26.19
N SER A 109 12.30 3.81 -26.36
CA SER A 109 11.89 4.73 -25.30
C SER A 109 10.73 5.61 -25.75
N LEU A 110 9.85 5.95 -24.81
CA LEU A 110 8.73 6.86 -25.06
C LEU A 110 8.59 7.86 -23.92
N ASN A 111 8.76 9.14 -24.24
CA ASN A 111 8.51 10.25 -23.35
C ASN A 111 7.17 10.91 -23.69
N ILE A 112 6.20 10.75 -22.80
CA ILE A 112 4.87 11.34 -22.93
C ILE A 112 4.84 12.58 -22.04
N ILE A 113 5.07 13.74 -22.63
CA ILE A 113 5.14 14.99 -21.87
C ILE A 113 3.73 15.55 -21.68
N PHE A 114 2.99 15.69 -22.79
CA PHE A 114 1.65 16.26 -22.78
C PHE A 114 0.84 15.77 -23.97
N ASN A 115 -0.26 15.06 -23.70
CA ASN A 115 -1.13 14.52 -24.73
C ASN A 115 -2.54 14.26 -24.16
N ASN A 116 -3.47 13.95 -25.06
CA ASN A 116 -4.75 13.36 -24.72
C ASN A 116 -4.95 12.07 -25.52
N VAL A 117 -5.04 10.93 -24.84
CA VAL A 117 -5.38 9.62 -25.43
C VAL A 117 -6.72 9.19 -24.87
N VAL A 118 -7.65 8.92 -25.77
CA VAL A 118 -8.96 8.35 -25.45
C VAL A 118 -9.04 7.00 -26.15
N GLY A 119 -9.18 5.94 -25.37
CA GLY A 119 -9.42 4.59 -25.90
C GLY A 119 -10.78 4.46 -26.56
N THR A 120 -10.91 3.43 -27.39
CA THR A 120 -12.17 3.10 -28.06
C THR A 120 -13.25 2.73 -27.04
N SER A 121 -14.48 3.18 -27.30
CA SER A 121 -15.66 2.82 -26.50
C SER A 121 -16.37 1.56 -27.02
N GLN A 122 -15.80 0.90 -28.03
CA GLN A 122 -16.39 -0.26 -28.68
C GLN A 122 -16.31 -1.50 -27.77
N ALA A 123 -17.47 -2.04 -27.39
CA ALA A 123 -17.56 -3.13 -26.41
C ALA A 123 -16.86 -4.44 -26.83
N SER A 124 -16.57 -4.66 -28.12
CA SER A 124 -15.91 -5.88 -28.61
C SER A 124 -14.40 -5.74 -28.80
N ILE A 125 -13.80 -4.58 -28.47
CA ILE A 125 -12.40 -4.27 -28.77
C ILE A 125 -11.72 -3.78 -27.49
N LEU A 126 -10.60 -4.41 -27.15
CA LEU A 126 -9.83 -3.99 -25.99
C LEU A 126 -8.90 -2.83 -26.37
N SER A 127 -9.01 -1.68 -25.70
CA SER A 127 -8.11 -0.55 -25.87
C SER A 127 -6.82 -0.73 -25.06
N GLN A 128 -5.71 -1.01 -25.73
CA GLN A 128 -4.45 -1.39 -25.07
C GLN A 128 -3.33 -0.43 -25.37
N PHE A 129 -2.58 -0.07 -24.32
CA PHE A 129 -1.25 0.49 -24.45
C PHE A 129 -0.23 -0.55 -24.04
N ILE A 130 0.53 -1.08 -25.00
CA ILE A 130 1.46 -2.19 -24.79
C ILE A 130 2.91 -1.70 -24.85
N LEU A 131 3.66 -1.98 -23.79
CA LEU A 131 5.08 -1.70 -23.69
C LEU A 131 5.84 -3.03 -23.61
N ARG A 132 6.74 -3.28 -24.55
CA ARG A 132 7.57 -4.50 -24.56
C ARG A 132 9.04 -4.10 -24.52
N ASN A 133 9.73 -4.49 -23.44
CA ASN A 133 11.16 -4.19 -23.26
C ASN A 133 11.49 -2.72 -23.61
N SER A 134 10.66 -1.79 -23.13
CA SER A 134 10.73 -0.38 -23.46
C SER A 134 10.77 0.46 -22.19
N SER A 135 11.31 1.66 -22.29
CA SER A 135 11.38 2.61 -21.17
C SER A 135 10.46 3.78 -21.42
N VAL A 136 9.48 3.98 -20.54
CA VAL A 136 8.44 5.00 -20.71
C VAL A 136 8.43 5.96 -19.55
N THR A 137 8.38 7.25 -19.87
CA THR A 137 8.11 8.32 -18.91
C THR A 137 6.77 8.96 -19.24
N PHE A 138 5.87 8.99 -18.26
CA PHE A 138 4.54 9.57 -18.39
C PHE A 138 4.42 10.80 -17.50
N GLY A 139 4.21 11.94 -18.16
CA GLY A 139 4.12 13.25 -17.56
C GLY A 139 5.45 13.78 -17.07
N SER A 140 5.38 15.00 -16.54
CA SER A 140 6.51 15.69 -15.93
C SER A 140 6.01 16.53 -14.75
N TYR A 141 6.93 17.24 -14.08
CA TYR A 141 6.58 18.12 -12.97
C TYR A 141 5.50 19.15 -13.33
N ASN A 142 5.55 19.71 -14.55
CA ASN A 142 4.65 20.77 -15.01
C ASN A 142 3.48 20.29 -15.87
N TYR A 143 3.48 19.03 -16.31
CA TYR A 143 2.56 18.55 -17.34
C TYR A 143 1.91 17.23 -16.94
N SER A 144 0.57 17.20 -17.05
CA SER A 144 -0.29 16.07 -16.69
C SER A 144 -0.96 15.52 -17.95
N PRO A 145 -0.35 14.57 -18.66
CA PRO A 145 -1.01 13.87 -19.75
C PRO A 145 -2.23 13.09 -19.26
N SER A 146 -3.14 12.80 -20.19
CA SER A 146 -4.41 12.12 -19.88
C SER A 146 -4.62 10.92 -20.79
N PHE A 147 -4.80 9.77 -20.17
CA PHE A 147 -5.18 8.50 -20.79
C PHE A 147 -6.53 8.10 -20.21
N THR A 148 -7.60 8.14 -21.02
CA THR A 148 -8.96 7.80 -20.58
C THR A 148 -9.56 6.72 -21.45
N ASN A 149 -10.52 5.99 -20.90
CA ASN A 149 -11.17 4.85 -21.58
C ASN A 149 -10.17 3.82 -22.10
N LEU A 150 -9.00 3.71 -21.45
CA LEU A 150 -8.09 2.61 -21.73
C LEU A 150 -8.56 1.39 -20.97
N GLU A 151 -8.41 0.24 -21.60
CA GLU A 151 -8.70 -0.99 -20.92
C GLU A 151 -7.50 -1.42 -20.07
N VAL A 152 -6.30 -1.45 -20.65
CA VAL A 152 -5.10 -1.83 -19.92
C VAL A 152 -3.87 -1.11 -20.47
N ILE A 153 -3.00 -0.65 -19.57
CA ILE A 153 -1.59 -0.39 -19.88
C ILE A 153 -0.80 -1.64 -19.49
N ASP A 154 -0.37 -2.41 -20.48
CA ASP A 154 0.28 -3.72 -20.35
C ASP A 154 1.80 -3.60 -20.55
N ILE A 155 2.56 -3.80 -19.48
CA ILE A 155 4.00 -3.64 -19.43
C ILE A 155 4.64 -5.03 -19.37
N LYS A 156 5.41 -5.38 -20.41
CA LYS A 156 6.09 -6.68 -20.56
C LYS A 156 7.60 -6.43 -20.57
N GLY A 157 8.18 -6.38 -19.38
CA GLY A 157 9.57 -5.97 -19.17
C GLY A 157 9.79 -4.47 -19.45
N GLY A 158 11.02 -3.99 -19.21
CA GLY A 158 11.38 -2.57 -19.34
C GLY A 158 11.03 -1.74 -18.11
N SER A 159 10.74 -0.45 -18.31
CA SER A 159 10.44 0.49 -17.22
C SER A 159 9.28 1.42 -17.56
N LEU A 160 8.41 1.68 -16.58
CA LEU A 160 7.43 2.77 -16.64
C LEU A 160 7.60 3.68 -15.42
N THR A 161 7.83 4.95 -15.68
CA THR A 161 7.82 6.01 -14.66
C THR A 161 6.66 6.96 -14.91
N ILE A 162 5.77 7.08 -13.94
CA ILE A 162 4.65 8.03 -13.94
C ILE A 162 5.01 9.17 -13.00
N ASN A 163 5.40 10.30 -13.57
CA ASN A 163 5.66 11.51 -12.78
C ASN A 163 4.35 12.18 -12.37
N ARG A 164 3.40 12.24 -13.31
CA ARG A 164 2.09 12.87 -13.14
C ARG A 164 1.16 12.49 -14.28
N GLY A 165 -0.15 12.59 -14.03
CA GLY A 165 -1.17 12.56 -15.07
C GLY A 165 -2.44 11.87 -14.60
N ASN A 166 -3.38 11.72 -15.51
CA ASN A 166 -4.66 11.07 -15.25
C ASN A 166 -4.75 9.81 -16.10
N ILE A 167 -4.96 8.67 -15.44
CA ILE A 167 -5.15 7.39 -16.11
C ILE A 167 -6.45 6.79 -15.60
N SER A 168 -7.42 6.63 -16.50
CA SER A 168 -8.70 6.03 -16.17
C SER A 168 -9.07 4.91 -17.13
N GLY A 169 -9.61 3.84 -16.55
CA GLY A 169 -10.12 2.70 -17.29
C GLY A 169 -11.64 2.56 -17.20
N THR A 170 -12.21 2.00 -18.27
CA THR A 170 -13.64 1.71 -18.39
C THR A 170 -13.96 0.25 -18.07
N SER A 171 -15.13 0.06 -17.46
CA SER A 171 -15.60 -1.17 -16.84
C SER A 171 -16.06 -2.28 -17.77
N SER A 172 -16.17 -2.04 -19.08
CA SER A 172 -16.86 -2.97 -19.97
C SER A 172 -16.12 -4.28 -20.19
N ASN A 173 -14.79 -4.28 -20.37
CA ASN A 173 -14.04 -5.52 -20.65
C ASN A 173 -12.65 -5.63 -19.99
N ALA A 174 -12.21 -4.61 -19.24
CA ALA A 174 -10.84 -4.55 -18.77
C ALA A 174 -10.71 -4.74 -17.26
N PRO A 175 -9.86 -5.67 -16.81
CA PRO A 175 -9.71 -5.93 -15.39
C PRO A 175 -8.93 -4.84 -14.65
N ASN A 176 -7.84 -4.29 -15.20
CA ASN A 176 -6.91 -3.44 -14.44
C ASN A 176 -6.51 -2.19 -15.24
N VAL A 177 -6.28 -1.05 -14.57
CA VAL A 177 -5.77 0.16 -15.22
C VAL A 177 -4.32 -0.05 -15.67
N LEU A 178 -3.49 -0.68 -14.82
CA LEU A 178 -2.12 -1.07 -15.13
C LEU A 178 -1.91 -2.58 -14.86
N ASP A 179 -1.29 -3.30 -15.80
CA ASP A 179 -0.78 -4.67 -15.62
C ASP A 179 0.71 -4.71 -15.98
N ALA A 180 1.59 -4.95 -14.99
CA ALA A 180 3.03 -4.93 -15.18
C ALA A 180 3.67 -6.29 -14.88
N LYS A 181 4.42 -6.86 -15.85
CA LYS A 181 5.09 -8.16 -15.74
C LYS A 181 6.58 -8.02 -15.99
N GLY A 182 7.38 -8.22 -14.95
CA GLY A 182 8.82 -7.96 -14.98
C GLY A 182 9.15 -6.47 -15.01
N GLY A 183 10.45 -6.15 -14.97
CA GLY A 183 10.92 -4.77 -15.09
C GLY A 183 10.62 -3.90 -13.87
N THR A 184 10.43 -2.59 -14.09
CA THR A 184 10.22 -1.61 -13.02
C THR A 184 9.00 -0.73 -13.27
N LEU A 185 8.19 -0.52 -12.23
CA LEU A 185 7.08 0.43 -12.21
C LEU A 185 7.33 1.48 -11.11
N ASN A 186 7.49 2.74 -11.49
CA ASN A 186 7.62 3.85 -10.56
C ASN A 186 6.46 4.83 -10.73
N ILE A 187 5.73 5.11 -9.65
CA ILE A 187 4.62 6.07 -9.64
C ILE A 187 4.92 7.14 -8.60
N VAL A 188 5.31 8.32 -9.06
CA VAL A 188 5.57 9.47 -8.17
C VAL A 188 4.26 10.16 -7.83
N ASN A 189 3.45 10.48 -8.84
CA ASN A 189 2.17 11.16 -8.67
C ASN A 189 1.22 10.80 -9.83
N GLY A 190 -0.07 11.09 -9.67
CA GLY A 190 -1.10 10.85 -10.68
C GLY A 190 -2.42 10.42 -10.07
N GLN A 191 -3.48 10.44 -10.89
CA GLN A 191 -4.80 9.96 -10.54
C GLN A 191 -5.11 8.70 -11.34
N PHE A 192 -5.41 7.61 -10.63
CA PHE A 192 -5.74 6.31 -11.19
C PHE A 192 -7.18 5.97 -10.86
N THR A 193 -8.04 5.88 -11.87
CA THR A 193 -9.47 5.62 -11.65
C THR A 193 -9.93 4.37 -12.37
N HIS A 194 -10.41 3.40 -11.61
CA HIS A 194 -11.08 2.23 -12.14
C HIS A 194 -12.59 2.38 -11.93
N THR A 195 -13.34 2.58 -13.02
CA THR A 195 -14.81 2.70 -12.98
C THR A 195 -15.52 1.35 -13.14
N GLY A 196 -14.75 0.26 -13.07
CA GLY A 196 -15.20 -1.13 -13.12
C GLY A 196 -16.37 -1.48 -12.22
N THR A 197 -17.25 -2.35 -12.71
CA THR A 197 -18.19 -3.07 -11.83
C THR A 197 -17.59 -4.36 -11.28
N ASP A 198 -16.54 -4.91 -11.90
CA ASP A 198 -15.81 -6.06 -11.36
C ASP A 198 -14.91 -5.63 -10.21
N THR A 199 -15.46 -5.77 -9.01
CA THR A 199 -14.80 -5.42 -7.75
C THR A 199 -13.61 -6.31 -7.40
N THR A 200 -13.39 -7.42 -8.11
CA THR A 200 -12.33 -8.39 -7.80
C THR A 200 -10.96 -8.04 -8.41
N GLN A 201 -10.96 -7.14 -9.38
CA GLN A 201 -9.77 -6.73 -10.11
C GLN A 201 -9.11 -5.51 -9.47
N ALA A 202 -7.79 -5.46 -9.54
CA ALA A 202 -7.03 -4.39 -8.93
C ALA A 202 -6.87 -3.21 -9.91
N VAL A 203 -6.82 -1.98 -9.40
CA VAL A 203 -6.41 -0.83 -10.22
C VAL A 203 -5.02 -1.09 -10.84
N ILE A 204 -4.10 -1.65 -10.05
CA ILE A 204 -2.73 -1.97 -10.44
C ILE A 204 -2.43 -3.42 -10.10
N LYS A 205 -2.07 -4.19 -11.13
CA LYS A 205 -1.62 -5.57 -11.01
C LYS A 205 -0.17 -5.67 -11.41
N THR A 206 0.65 -6.37 -10.63
CA THR A 206 2.07 -6.57 -10.95
C THR A 206 2.53 -8.02 -10.73
N SER A 207 3.48 -8.48 -11.53
CA SER A 207 4.10 -9.78 -11.35
C SER A 207 5.59 -9.81 -11.68
N GLY A 208 6.43 -10.19 -10.73
CA GLY A 208 7.89 -10.21 -10.89
C GLY A 208 8.49 -8.82 -11.16
N THR A 209 7.79 -7.77 -10.73
CA THR A 209 8.10 -6.36 -11.04
C THR A 209 8.67 -5.68 -9.80
N ILE A 210 9.60 -4.76 -9.97
CA ILE A 210 10.05 -3.85 -8.90
C ILE A 210 9.14 -2.62 -8.93
N VAL A 211 8.35 -2.43 -7.88
CA VAL A 211 7.31 -1.40 -7.79
C VAL A 211 7.68 -0.38 -6.71
N THR A 212 7.67 0.90 -7.05
CA THR A 212 7.80 2.01 -6.09
C THR A 212 6.69 3.03 -6.32
N ILE A 213 5.98 3.43 -5.27
CA ILE A 213 4.82 4.32 -5.33
C ILE A 213 4.92 5.40 -4.25
N GLY A 214 4.65 6.64 -4.65
CA GLY A 214 4.58 7.80 -3.76
C GLY A 214 5.93 8.28 -3.27
N ASP A 215 7.01 8.02 -4.02
CA ASP A 215 8.33 8.54 -3.67
C ASP A 215 8.48 10.00 -4.11
N GLY A 216 8.31 10.93 -3.17
CA GLY A 216 8.32 12.37 -3.45
C GLY A 216 7.00 12.92 -3.99
N GLY A 217 5.93 12.13 -4.00
CA GLY A 217 4.59 12.57 -4.42
C GLY A 217 3.47 11.84 -3.70
N ASN A 218 2.22 12.21 -4.01
CA ASN A 218 1.03 11.68 -3.35
C ASN A 218 -0.02 11.24 -4.41
N PRO A 219 0.18 10.08 -5.05
CA PRO A 219 -0.76 9.59 -6.06
C PRO A 219 -2.13 9.27 -5.44
N SER A 220 -3.19 9.40 -6.23
CA SER A 220 -4.55 9.06 -5.81
C SER A 220 -5.07 7.85 -6.59
N PHE A 221 -5.66 6.92 -5.84
CA PHE A 221 -6.23 5.69 -6.38
C PHE A 221 -7.72 5.67 -6.08
N ASN A 222 -8.51 5.40 -7.12
CA ASN A 222 -9.93 5.19 -7.04
C ASN A 222 -10.26 3.78 -7.55
N GLY A 223 -10.70 2.92 -6.64
CA GLY A 223 -11.09 1.54 -6.91
C GLY A 223 -11.26 0.70 -5.65
N GLN A 224 -12.05 -0.38 -5.75
CA GLN A 224 -12.39 -1.24 -4.60
C GLN A 224 -11.30 -2.24 -4.21
N LYS A 225 -10.35 -2.51 -5.10
CA LYS A 225 -9.11 -3.24 -4.87
C LYS A 225 -8.03 -2.46 -5.60
N VAL A 226 -6.96 -2.08 -4.91
CA VAL A 226 -5.99 -1.13 -5.50
C VAL A 226 -4.77 -1.87 -6.03
N PHE A 227 -4.16 -2.72 -5.21
CA PHE A 227 -2.91 -3.39 -5.54
C PHE A 227 -3.01 -4.91 -5.44
N ASP A 228 -2.56 -5.59 -6.50
CA ASP A 228 -2.36 -7.05 -6.53
C ASP A 228 -0.96 -7.36 -7.08
N ASN A 229 -0.02 -7.64 -6.18
CA ASN A 229 1.38 -7.86 -6.51
C ASN A 229 1.76 -9.32 -6.27
N THR A 230 2.41 -9.95 -7.24
CA THR A 230 2.89 -11.33 -7.12
C THR A 230 4.37 -11.43 -7.49
N GLN A 231 5.25 -11.82 -6.57
CA GLN A 231 6.71 -11.81 -6.75
C GLN A 231 7.27 -10.39 -6.99
N GLY A 232 8.60 -10.27 -7.08
CA GLY A 232 9.28 -8.96 -7.19
C GLY A 232 9.29 -8.19 -5.86
N SER A 233 9.36 -6.86 -5.93
CA SER A 233 9.38 -5.98 -4.75
C SER A 233 8.26 -4.94 -4.83
N PHE A 234 7.62 -4.65 -3.70
CA PHE A 234 6.54 -3.66 -3.62
C PHE A 234 6.80 -2.64 -2.51
N ILE A 235 7.07 -1.40 -2.90
CA ILE A 235 7.32 -0.28 -1.99
C ILE A 235 6.24 0.77 -2.21
N PHE A 236 5.37 0.94 -1.22
CA PHE A 236 4.35 1.98 -1.19
C PHE A 236 4.67 2.97 -0.08
N LYS A 237 5.14 4.17 -0.43
CA LYS A 237 5.54 5.19 0.54
C LYS A 237 4.36 6.06 0.96
N GLN A 238 3.60 6.60 0.00
CA GLN A 238 2.48 7.50 0.22
C GLN A 238 1.44 7.40 -0.90
N GLY A 239 0.22 7.85 -0.63
CA GLY A 239 -0.88 7.92 -1.58
C GLY A 239 -2.22 8.16 -0.88
N SER A 240 -3.27 8.36 -1.67
CA SER A 240 -4.65 8.50 -1.19
C SER A 240 -5.59 7.51 -1.87
N PHE A 241 -6.63 7.10 -1.16
CA PHE A 241 -7.61 6.11 -1.63
C PHE A 241 -9.01 6.74 -1.60
N THR A 242 -9.71 6.68 -2.73
CA THR A 242 -11.06 7.23 -2.91
C THR A 242 -11.98 6.16 -3.51
N ASP A 243 -13.29 6.22 -3.24
CA ASP A 243 -14.28 5.19 -3.62
C ASP A 243 -13.90 3.75 -3.26
N VAL A 244 -13.29 3.64 -2.09
CA VAL A 244 -13.04 2.37 -1.45
C VAL A 244 -14.32 1.99 -0.69
N ASN A 245 -15.38 1.59 -1.40
CA ASN A 245 -16.42 0.77 -0.77
C ASN A 245 -15.89 -0.68 -0.63
N THR A 246 -14.67 -0.83 -0.10
CA THR A 246 -13.77 -1.95 -0.36
C THR A 246 -14.26 -3.24 0.25
N ARG A 247 -15.04 -4.00 -0.52
CA ARG A 247 -15.23 -5.42 -0.24
C ARG A 247 -13.92 -6.21 -0.32
N GLN A 248 -12.88 -5.68 -0.97
CA GLN A 248 -11.61 -6.37 -1.20
C GLN A 248 -10.44 -5.73 -0.46
N SER A 249 -9.31 -6.42 -0.40
CA SER A 249 -8.09 -5.86 0.18
C SER A 249 -7.54 -4.69 -0.64
N ILE A 250 -7.03 -3.64 0.03
CA ILE A 250 -6.37 -2.53 -0.66
C ILE A 250 -5.02 -3.00 -1.20
N PHE A 251 -4.25 -3.68 -0.34
CA PHE A 251 -2.96 -4.26 -0.68
C PHE A 251 -3.02 -5.78 -0.60
N THR A 252 -2.75 -6.44 -1.73
CA THR A 252 -2.46 -7.89 -1.76
C THR A 252 -1.05 -8.07 -2.31
N SER A 253 -0.16 -8.70 -1.54
CA SER A 253 1.20 -9.04 -2.00
C SER A 253 1.52 -10.50 -1.71
N LEU A 254 1.88 -11.25 -2.75
CA LEU A 254 2.07 -12.69 -2.73
C LEU A 254 3.47 -13.07 -3.20
N GLY A 255 4.28 -13.69 -2.36
CA GLY A 255 5.59 -14.21 -2.76
C GLY A 255 6.63 -13.12 -3.12
N CYS A 256 6.45 -11.88 -2.64
CA CYS A 256 7.37 -10.78 -2.93
C CYS A 256 8.67 -10.92 -2.10
N ASP A 257 9.79 -10.53 -2.69
CA ASP A 257 11.08 -10.49 -2.01
C ASP A 257 11.11 -9.41 -0.93
N GLU A 258 10.52 -8.25 -1.23
CA GLU A 258 10.42 -7.13 -0.31
C GLU A 258 9.03 -6.47 -0.42
N VAL A 259 8.44 -6.17 0.74
CA VAL A 259 7.23 -5.34 0.85
C VAL A 259 7.47 -4.25 1.88
N ILE A 260 7.33 -2.99 1.47
CA ILE A 260 7.35 -1.83 2.36
C ILE A 260 6.05 -1.05 2.20
N ILE A 261 5.32 -0.86 3.29
CA ILE A 261 4.10 -0.04 3.32
C ILE A 261 4.29 1.10 4.32
N GLY A 262 4.16 2.32 3.82
CA GLY A 262 4.45 3.57 4.53
C GLY A 262 5.92 3.98 4.45
N ASN A 263 6.23 5.14 5.04
CA ASN A 263 7.53 5.79 4.87
C ASN A 263 8.06 6.29 6.22
N LYS A 264 9.17 5.71 6.68
CA LYS A 264 9.87 6.09 7.92
C LYS A 264 10.23 7.58 7.98
N ASP A 265 10.51 8.21 6.83
CA ASP A 265 10.95 9.59 6.75
C ASP A 265 9.77 10.56 6.58
N ALA A 266 8.53 10.04 6.52
CA ALA A 266 7.34 10.90 6.41
C ALA A 266 7.07 11.64 7.73
N VAL A 267 6.63 12.89 7.60
CA VAL A 267 6.17 13.72 8.72
C VAL A 267 4.86 13.17 9.30
N ASN A 268 3.96 12.73 8.43
CA ASN A 268 2.65 12.19 8.81
C ASN A 268 2.55 10.72 8.41
N ASN A 269 1.75 9.97 9.16
CA ASN A 269 1.43 8.59 8.82
C ASN A 269 0.63 8.50 7.52
N LEU A 270 0.85 7.43 6.76
CA LEU A 270 -0.12 6.97 5.77
C LEU A 270 -1.41 6.59 6.48
N VAL A 271 -2.55 7.14 6.06
CA VAL A 271 -3.85 6.87 6.71
C VAL A 271 -4.71 5.94 5.85
N ILE A 272 -5.12 4.81 6.41
CA ILE A 272 -6.11 3.90 5.85
C ILE A 272 -7.25 3.83 6.85
N SER A 273 -8.39 4.44 6.50
CA SER A 273 -9.47 4.64 7.47
C SER A 273 -10.87 4.49 6.91
N ASN A 274 -11.82 4.14 7.78
CA ASN A 274 -13.26 4.13 7.53
C ASN A 274 -13.65 3.20 6.36
N GLN A 275 -13.06 2.00 6.33
CA GLN A 275 -13.25 0.99 5.29
C GLN A 275 -13.98 -0.23 5.81
N GLN A 276 -14.75 -0.90 4.95
CA GLN A 276 -15.46 -2.13 5.31
C GLN A 276 -15.15 -3.28 4.36
N PHE A 277 -14.39 -4.26 4.83
CA PHE A 277 -13.89 -5.41 4.07
C PHE A 277 -14.87 -6.57 4.03
N SER A 278 -15.03 -7.21 2.87
CA SER A 278 -15.84 -8.41 2.76
C SER A 278 -15.07 -9.64 3.27
N HIS A 279 -15.62 -10.82 3.01
CA HIS A 279 -15.06 -12.07 3.46
C HIS A 279 -13.64 -12.25 2.88
N GLN A 280 -12.73 -12.83 3.67
CA GLN A 280 -11.34 -13.10 3.27
C GLN A 280 -10.54 -11.86 2.80
N SER A 281 -10.93 -10.66 3.23
CA SER A 281 -10.29 -9.40 2.86
C SER A 281 -9.84 -8.61 4.08
N SER A 282 -8.84 -7.74 3.91
CA SER A 282 -8.24 -6.87 4.93
C SER A 282 -7.63 -5.66 4.25
N ALA A 283 -7.35 -4.55 4.94
CA ALA A 283 -6.64 -3.43 4.31
C ALA A 283 -5.32 -3.90 3.67
N VAL A 284 -4.57 -4.73 4.38
CA VAL A 284 -3.30 -5.31 3.92
C VAL A 284 -3.32 -6.83 4.08
N LEU A 285 -3.04 -7.55 3.00
CA LEU A 285 -2.90 -9.00 2.95
C LEU A 285 -1.54 -9.37 2.34
N LEU A 286 -0.68 -9.97 3.15
CA LEU A 286 0.68 -10.36 2.76
C LEU A 286 0.84 -11.86 2.92
N SER A 287 1.35 -12.55 1.91
CA SER A 287 1.50 -14.00 1.95
C SER A 287 2.77 -14.45 1.25
N GLY A 288 3.59 -15.23 1.93
CA GLY A 288 4.77 -15.82 1.34
C GLY A 288 5.90 -14.83 1.02
N CYS A 289 5.88 -13.62 1.59
CA CYS A 289 6.93 -12.63 1.33
C CYS A 289 8.17 -12.85 2.22
N ASN A 290 9.35 -12.49 1.71
CA ASN A 290 10.63 -12.68 2.42
C ASN A 290 10.88 -11.56 3.44
N THR A 291 10.87 -10.30 3.01
CA THR A 291 11.06 -9.14 3.90
C THR A 291 9.82 -8.26 3.87
N ILE A 292 9.25 -7.96 5.04
CA ILE A 292 8.05 -7.13 5.19
C ILE A 292 8.33 -6.03 6.21
N THR A 293 8.08 -4.77 5.82
CA THR A 293 8.06 -3.62 6.72
C THR A 293 6.75 -2.84 6.57
N VAL A 294 6.01 -2.66 7.66
CA VAL A 294 4.89 -1.73 7.74
C VAL A 294 5.28 -0.63 8.71
N GLN A 295 5.36 0.61 8.25
CA GLN A 295 5.94 1.70 9.04
C GLN A 295 5.20 3.02 8.88
N LYS A 296 4.97 3.77 9.96
CA LYS A 296 4.27 5.06 9.91
C LYS A 296 2.93 4.96 9.16
N VAL A 297 2.11 3.99 9.56
CA VAL A 297 0.77 3.77 9.01
C VAL A 297 -0.28 3.81 10.12
N THR A 298 -1.34 4.57 9.91
CA THR A 298 -2.53 4.61 10.76
C THR A 298 -3.65 3.82 10.09
N PHE A 299 -4.03 2.70 10.71
CA PHE A 299 -5.19 1.89 10.36
C PHE A 299 -6.32 2.22 11.32
N SER A 300 -7.35 2.94 10.87
CA SER A 300 -8.41 3.41 11.76
C SER A 300 -9.85 3.12 11.31
N ASN A 301 -10.71 2.72 12.25
CA ASN A 301 -12.12 2.46 12.01
C ASN A 301 -12.38 1.47 10.85
N LEU A 302 -11.50 0.48 10.69
CA LEU A 302 -11.67 -0.56 9.68
C LEU A 302 -12.61 -1.63 10.22
N GLN A 303 -13.50 -2.14 9.38
CA GLN A 303 -14.49 -3.13 9.79
C GLN A 303 -14.55 -4.30 8.83
N THR A 304 -14.84 -5.50 9.33
CA THR A 304 -15.29 -6.60 8.45
C THR A 304 -16.80 -6.56 8.31
N GLN A 305 -17.30 -6.92 7.13
CA GLN A 305 -18.72 -7.16 6.90
C GLN A 305 -19.21 -8.33 7.77
N ASN A 306 -20.44 -8.21 8.26
CA ASN A 306 -21.14 -9.33 8.85
C ASN A 306 -21.48 -10.33 7.75
N SER A 307 -21.13 -11.59 7.94
CA SER A 307 -21.71 -12.65 7.12
C SER A 307 -23.07 -13.05 7.68
N PRO A 308 -24.13 -13.06 6.87
CA PRO A 308 -25.38 -13.70 7.25
C PRO A 308 -25.25 -15.23 7.29
N ASP A 309 -24.25 -15.81 6.60
CA ASP A 309 -24.03 -17.25 6.52
C ASP A 309 -22.84 -17.68 7.41
N PRO A 310 -23.08 -18.40 8.52
CA PRO A 310 -22.02 -18.88 9.40
C PRO A 310 -21.15 -19.98 8.79
N THR A 311 -21.59 -20.63 7.70
CA THR A 311 -20.87 -21.73 7.05
C THR A 311 -19.80 -21.26 6.07
N GLN A 312 -19.86 -19.99 5.64
CA GLN A 312 -18.86 -19.35 4.76
C GLN A 312 -17.72 -18.68 5.53
N ALA A 313 -17.62 -18.94 6.83
CA ALA A 313 -16.74 -18.19 7.71
C ALA A 313 -15.26 -18.56 7.50
N ILE A 314 -14.59 -17.85 6.59
CA ILE A 314 -13.14 -17.63 6.62
C ILE A 314 -12.98 -16.11 6.68
N TYR A 315 -12.59 -15.58 7.84
CA TYR A 315 -12.44 -14.13 7.99
C TYR A 315 -11.07 -13.75 8.54
N PHE A 316 -10.52 -12.76 7.87
CA PHE A 316 -9.28 -12.06 8.15
C PHE A 316 -9.57 -10.89 9.10
N THR A 317 -8.56 -10.42 9.83
CA THR A 317 -8.69 -9.17 10.59
C THR A 317 -8.82 -7.99 9.62
N PRO A 318 -9.58 -6.92 9.93
CA PRO A 318 -9.83 -5.86 8.95
C PRO A 318 -8.59 -5.03 8.61
N ALA A 319 -7.55 -4.97 9.45
CA ALA A 319 -6.36 -4.16 9.17
C ALA A 319 -5.27 -4.96 8.43
N VAL A 320 -4.49 -5.81 9.12
CA VAL A 320 -3.32 -6.47 8.50
C VAL A 320 -3.30 -7.98 8.76
N VAL A 321 -3.17 -8.74 7.67
CA VAL A 321 -2.98 -10.18 7.67
C VAL A 321 -1.63 -10.55 7.07
N VAL A 322 -0.88 -11.40 7.76
CA VAL A 322 0.38 -11.96 7.26
C VAL A 322 0.40 -13.49 7.34
N TYR A 323 0.72 -14.13 6.22
CA TYR A 323 1.08 -15.54 6.12
C TYR A 323 2.56 -15.68 5.83
N SER A 324 3.34 -16.10 6.82
CA SER A 324 4.80 -16.10 6.71
C SER A 324 5.37 -17.40 6.14
N LEU A 325 6.53 -17.30 5.51
CA LEU A 325 7.46 -18.41 5.24
C LEU A 325 8.31 -18.70 6.49
N PRO A 326 9.03 -19.84 6.54
CA PRO A 326 9.99 -20.15 7.61
C PRO A 326 11.17 -19.17 7.75
N ASN A 327 11.42 -18.32 6.76
CA ASN A 327 12.49 -17.34 6.70
C ASN A 327 12.01 -15.87 6.66
N THR A 328 10.70 -15.61 6.72
CA THR A 328 10.16 -14.25 6.64
C THR A 328 10.67 -13.34 7.77
N GLN A 329 11.18 -12.16 7.43
CA GLN A 329 11.49 -11.09 8.37
C GLN A 329 10.36 -10.06 8.34
N LEU A 330 9.64 -9.89 9.46
CA LEU A 330 8.51 -8.97 9.55
C LEU A 330 8.77 -7.90 10.60
N VAL A 331 8.71 -6.62 10.17
CA VAL A 331 8.79 -5.45 11.03
C VAL A 331 7.51 -4.61 10.90
N ILE A 332 6.91 -4.27 12.04
CA ILE A 332 5.82 -3.29 12.14
C ILE A 332 6.32 -2.20 13.11
N THR A 333 6.37 -0.95 12.67
CA THR A 333 6.98 0.15 13.45
C THR A 333 6.22 1.45 13.31
N ASP A 334 6.16 2.26 14.37
CA ASP A 334 5.58 3.61 14.30
C ASP A 334 4.12 3.61 13.77
N CYS A 335 3.37 2.55 14.05
CA CYS A 335 2.03 2.34 13.52
C CYS A 335 0.95 2.64 14.56
N ILE A 336 -0.25 2.98 14.10
CA ILE A 336 -1.42 3.17 14.94
C ILE A 336 -2.56 2.31 14.41
N PHE A 337 -3.05 1.39 15.23
CA PHE A 337 -4.25 0.59 14.97
C PHE A 337 -5.35 1.07 15.91
N SER A 338 -6.34 1.80 15.40
CA SER A 338 -7.36 2.44 16.24
C SER A 338 -8.80 2.16 15.81
N GLY A 339 -9.64 1.69 16.72
CA GLY A 339 -11.08 1.55 16.46
C GLY A 339 -11.44 0.47 15.43
N ASN A 340 -10.52 -0.45 15.11
CA ASN A 340 -10.78 -1.50 14.10
C ASN A 340 -11.64 -2.61 14.69
N GLN A 341 -12.65 -3.07 13.94
CA GLN A 341 -13.65 -4.02 14.43
C GLN A 341 -13.81 -5.21 13.50
N TYR A 342 -13.44 -6.38 14.01
CA TYR A 342 -13.82 -7.65 13.41
C TYR A 342 -15.19 -8.09 13.94
N ASN A 343 -16.13 -8.32 13.03
CA ASN A 343 -17.50 -8.71 13.36
C ASN A 343 -17.87 -10.16 12.96
N GLY A 344 -16.92 -10.95 12.49
CA GLY A 344 -17.15 -12.35 12.12
C GLY A 344 -17.33 -13.30 13.32
N LEU A 345 -17.58 -14.58 13.03
CA LEU A 345 -17.77 -15.64 14.04
C LEU A 345 -16.49 -16.38 14.40
N LEU A 346 -15.49 -16.39 13.50
CA LEU A 346 -14.24 -17.09 13.75
C LEU A 346 -13.34 -16.33 14.74
N PRO A 347 -12.45 -17.04 15.44
CA PRO A 347 -11.34 -16.46 16.19
C PRO A 347 -10.46 -15.53 15.34
N ALA A 348 -10.55 -14.23 15.61
CA ALA A 348 -9.83 -13.16 14.95
C ALA A 348 -9.59 -11.98 15.91
N SER A 349 -8.68 -11.09 15.50
CA SER A 349 -8.35 -9.83 16.16
C SER A 349 -8.98 -8.65 15.44
N GLY A 350 -9.06 -7.50 16.11
CA GLY A 350 -9.45 -6.24 15.46
C GLY A 350 -8.34 -5.64 14.60
N ALA A 351 -7.06 -5.88 14.90
CA ALA A 351 -5.94 -5.23 14.22
C ALA A 351 -5.02 -6.18 13.43
N LEU A 352 -4.30 -7.10 14.10
CA LEU A 352 -3.23 -7.89 13.48
C LEU A 352 -3.49 -9.39 13.55
N TYR A 353 -3.35 -10.08 12.42
CA TYR A 353 -3.35 -11.53 12.35
C TYR A 353 -2.10 -12.02 11.63
N ILE A 354 -1.26 -12.77 12.33
CA ILE A 354 -0.03 -13.33 11.78
C ILE A 354 -0.06 -14.84 11.94
N LYS A 355 0.08 -15.56 10.83
CA LYS A 355 0.19 -17.02 10.81
C LYS A 355 1.53 -17.41 10.24
N PHE A 356 2.38 -17.94 11.10
CA PHE A 356 3.66 -18.53 10.71
C PHE A 356 3.45 -19.86 9.97
N SER A 357 4.49 -20.35 9.28
CA SER A 357 4.42 -21.69 8.67
C SER A 357 4.13 -22.77 9.75
N LYS A 358 3.46 -23.86 9.36
CA LYS A 358 3.18 -24.99 10.26
C LYS A 358 4.39 -25.91 10.44
N HIS A 359 5.10 -26.15 9.35
CA HIS A 359 6.15 -27.14 9.25
C HIS A 359 7.28 -26.58 8.41
N SER A 360 8.51 -26.95 8.75
CA SER A 360 9.68 -26.70 7.93
C SER A 360 10.63 -27.87 8.14
N THR A 361 11.09 -28.48 7.05
CA THR A 361 12.29 -29.33 7.06
C THR A 361 13.57 -28.48 7.12
N GLU A 362 13.44 -27.19 6.83
CA GLU A 362 14.50 -26.19 6.80
C GLU A 362 14.60 -25.46 8.14
N GLU A 363 15.76 -24.84 8.39
CA GLU A 363 15.98 -24.01 9.57
C GLU A 363 14.98 -22.84 9.61
N VAL A 364 14.32 -22.65 10.74
CA VAL A 364 13.38 -21.54 10.95
C VAL A 364 14.16 -20.30 11.35
N THR A 365 14.28 -19.34 10.43
CA THR A 365 14.93 -18.05 10.63
C THR A 365 13.95 -16.87 10.69
N ALA A 366 12.65 -17.13 10.54
CA ALA A 366 11.63 -16.08 10.55
C ALA A 366 11.65 -15.28 11.86
N THR A 367 11.46 -13.96 11.75
CA THR A 367 11.39 -13.05 12.90
C THR A 367 10.15 -12.15 12.79
N LEU A 368 9.66 -11.72 13.95
CA LEU A 368 8.64 -10.69 14.07
C LEU A 368 9.13 -9.62 15.05
N THR A 369 9.17 -8.37 14.60
CA THR A 369 9.38 -7.21 15.46
C THR A 369 8.19 -6.27 15.31
N ILE A 370 7.53 -5.95 16.42
CA ILE A 370 6.57 -4.86 16.49
C ILE A 370 7.14 -3.85 17.47
N LYS A 371 7.35 -2.61 17.01
CA LYS A 371 7.90 -1.57 17.85
C LYS A 371 7.19 -0.23 17.71
N ASP A 372 7.26 0.63 18.72
CA ASP A 372 6.77 2.01 18.66
C ASP A 372 5.33 2.10 18.11
N THR A 373 4.49 1.12 18.47
CA THR A 373 3.19 0.90 17.82
C THR A 373 2.06 0.89 18.84
N GLU A 374 0.93 1.47 18.45
CA GLU A 374 -0.23 1.64 19.31
C GLU A 374 -1.41 0.80 18.83
N PHE A 375 -2.09 0.16 19.78
CA PHE A 375 -3.33 -0.56 19.58
C PHE A 375 -4.40 0.05 20.48
N ARG A 376 -5.34 0.78 19.89
CA ARG A 376 -6.37 1.53 20.61
C ARG A 376 -7.77 1.07 20.22
N SER A 377 -8.61 0.74 21.19
CA SER A 377 -10.04 0.50 20.97
C SER A 377 -10.36 -0.51 19.86
N ASN A 378 -9.47 -1.48 19.61
CA ASN A 378 -9.71 -2.51 18.60
C ASN A 378 -10.57 -3.61 19.18
N LYS A 379 -11.44 -4.20 18.35
CA LYS A 379 -12.39 -5.22 18.76
C LYS A 379 -12.26 -6.47 17.88
N GLY A 380 -11.95 -7.60 18.49
CA GLY A 380 -12.00 -8.90 17.82
C GLY A 380 -12.90 -9.91 18.53
N THR A 381 -12.80 -11.19 18.14
CA THR A 381 -13.57 -12.27 18.78
C THR A 381 -12.80 -12.95 19.89
N VAL A 382 -11.50 -13.15 19.71
CA VAL A 382 -10.60 -13.76 20.71
C VAL A 382 -9.45 -12.86 21.14
N ALA A 383 -9.12 -11.84 20.35
CA ALA A 383 -8.15 -10.82 20.71
C ALA A 383 -8.67 -9.44 20.33
N GLY A 384 -8.41 -8.40 21.12
CA GLY A 384 -8.64 -7.04 20.66
C GLY A 384 -7.60 -6.62 19.62
N ALA A 385 -6.32 -6.80 19.94
CA ALA A 385 -5.22 -6.29 19.12
C ALA A 385 -4.57 -7.35 18.20
N ILE A 386 -3.91 -8.38 18.76
CA ILE A 386 -2.99 -9.23 17.99
C ILE A 386 -3.33 -10.71 18.13
N ILE A 387 -3.30 -11.42 17.00
CA ILE A 387 -3.30 -12.89 16.96
C ILE A 387 -2.04 -13.41 16.30
N LEU A 388 -1.41 -14.39 16.94
CA LEU A 388 -0.33 -15.19 16.38
C LEU A 388 -0.73 -16.67 16.28
N LYS A 389 -0.33 -17.32 15.19
CA LYS A 389 -0.63 -18.74 14.95
C LYS A 389 0.58 -19.50 14.41
N ASN A 390 0.73 -20.74 14.86
CA ASN A 390 1.83 -21.67 14.57
C ASN A 390 3.17 -21.26 15.18
N LYS A 391 4.15 -22.18 15.16
CA LYS A 391 5.43 -22.06 15.87
C LYS A 391 6.65 -21.78 14.99
N ALA A 392 6.54 -21.73 13.66
CA ALA A 392 7.69 -21.53 12.78
C ALA A 392 8.15 -20.05 12.75
N VAL A 393 8.66 -19.61 13.90
CA VAL A 393 9.29 -18.31 14.13
C VAL A 393 10.48 -18.52 15.07
N LYS A 394 11.56 -17.78 14.89
CA LYS A 394 12.74 -17.81 15.76
C LYS A 394 12.52 -16.90 16.98
N THR A 395 12.16 -15.65 16.72
CA THR A 395 12.00 -14.61 17.75
C THR A 395 10.82 -13.72 17.44
N ILE A 396 10.07 -13.34 18.48
CA ILE A 396 9.02 -12.34 18.44
C ILE A 396 9.39 -11.26 19.47
N THR A 397 9.65 -10.05 18.99
CA THR A 397 9.98 -8.90 19.82
C THR A 397 8.84 -7.90 19.77
N PHE A 398 8.31 -7.56 20.94
CA PHE A 398 7.44 -6.43 21.15
C PHE A 398 8.22 -5.39 21.94
N ASP A 399 8.37 -4.19 21.38
CA ASP A 399 9.17 -3.11 21.97
C ASP A 399 8.37 -1.81 21.99
N ASN A 400 8.24 -1.15 23.14
CA ASN A 400 7.55 0.15 23.23
C ASN A 400 6.14 0.16 22.59
N LEU A 401 5.31 -0.82 22.97
CA LEU A 401 3.93 -0.92 22.48
C LEU A 401 2.94 -0.30 23.47
N ILE A 402 1.89 0.33 22.95
CA ILE A 402 0.77 0.85 23.76
C ILE A 402 -0.50 0.07 23.44
N PHE A 403 -1.14 -0.52 24.45
CA PHE A 403 -2.46 -1.14 24.35
C PHE A 403 -3.46 -0.35 25.20
N SER A 404 -4.49 0.22 24.57
CA SER A 404 -5.54 0.99 25.26
C SER A 404 -6.92 0.59 24.76
N GLY A 405 -7.87 0.31 25.66
CA GLY A 405 -9.29 0.09 25.31
C GLY A 405 -9.62 -1.08 24.37
N ASN A 406 -8.69 -2.01 24.13
CA ASN A 406 -8.93 -3.14 23.21
C ASN A 406 -9.90 -4.16 23.84
N GLU A 407 -10.84 -4.65 23.03
CA GLU A 407 -11.94 -5.50 23.47
C GLU A 407 -12.05 -6.80 22.68
N TYR A 408 -12.77 -7.77 23.25
CA TYR A 408 -13.28 -8.91 22.52
C TYR A 408 -14.79 -9.11 22.71
N LYS A 409 -15.45 -9.58 21.64
CA LYS A 409 -16.91 -9.65 21.53
C LYS A 409 -17.52 -10.96 22.03
N TYR A 410 -16.82 -12.08 21.92
CA TYR A 410 -17.44 -13.38 22.19
C TYR A 410 -17.55 -13.64 23.70
N SER A 411 -18.64 -14.26 24.14
CA SER A 411 -18.89 -14.63 25.53
C SER A 411 -19.23 -16.11 25.62
N ASP A 412 -18.59 -16.99 24.82
CA ASP A 412 -18.77 -18.43 25.05
C ASP A 412 -18.13 -18.75 26.41
N ILE A 413 -19.02 -18.77 27.39
CA ILE A 413 -18.84 -18.81 28.84
C ILE A 413 -18.06 -20.07 29.25
N ASN A 414 -17.88 -21.01 28.32
CA ASN A 414 -17.34 -22.32 28.60
C ASN A 414 -15.82 -22.43 28.44
N ASN A 415 -15.12 -21.44 27.84
CA ASN A 415 -13.69 -21.63 27.57
C ASN A 415 -12.72 -20.46 27.82
N HIS A 416 -13.12 -19.35 28.46
CA HIS A 416 -12.29 -18.29 29.11
C HIS A 416 -10.97 -17.82 28.44
N ARG A 417 -10.68 -18.21 27.20
CA ARG A 417 -9.38 -18.05 26.55
C ARG A 417 -9.52 -16.98 25.48
N GLN A 418 -9.57 -15.75 25.95
CA GLN A 418 -9.65 -14.53 25.13
C GLN A 418 -8.66 -13.53 25.68
N ALA A 419 -8.21 -12.59 24.87
CA ALA A 419 -7.19 -11.63 25.26
C ALA A 419 -7.63 -10.20 24.89
N SER A 420 -7.43 -9.21 25.76
CA SER A 420 -7.56 -7.79 25.35
C SER A 420 -6.44 -7.44 24.35
N GLY A 421 -5.21 -7.85 24.64
CA GLY A 421 -4.02 -7.57 23.84
C GLY A 421 -3.66 -8.68 22.85
N VAL A 422 -2.99 -9.73 23.34
CA VAL A 422 -2.29 -10.71 22.50
C VAL A 422 -2.83 -12.12 22.71
N TYR A 423 -3.26 -12.77 21.63
CA TYR A 423 -3.72 -14.16 21.65
C TYR A 423 -2.84 -15.05 20.77
N THR A 424 -2.46 -16.22 21.27
CA THR A 424 -1.67 -17.21 20.52
C THR A 424 -2.36 -18.56 20.49
N PHE A 425 -2.49 -19.15 19.30
CA PHE A 425 -3.02 -20.51 19.14
C PHE A 425 -2.02 -21.60 19.52
N SER A 426 -0.74 -21.26 19.44
CA SER A 426 0.37 -22.16 19.68
C SER A 426 1.17 -21.69 20.89
N ASP A 427 1.91 -22.60 21.51
CA ASP A 427 2.87 -22.21 22.54
C ASP A 427 4.05 -21.45 21.90
N LEU A 428 4.02 -20.13 22.05
CA LEU A 428 5.05 -19.19 21.61
C LEU A 428 5.77 -18.56 22.80
N THR A 429 5.55 -19.06 24.01
CA THR A 429 5.98 -18.42 25.25
C THR A 429 7.48 -18.17 25.31
N SER A 430 8.29 -19.13 24.87
CA SER A 430 9.75 -19.02 24.85
C SER A 430 10.30 -18.11 23.75
N LYS A 431 9.44 -17.64 22.85
CA LYS A 431 9.80 -16.83 21.68
C LYS A 431 9.34 -15.39 21.80
N LEU A 432 8.42 -15.13 22.73
CA LEU A 432 7.85 -13.81 22.98
C LEU A 432 8.76 -13.04 23.94
N ASN A 433 9.19 -11.86 23.49
CA ASN A 433 9.79 -10.86 24.34
C ASN A 433 8.89 -9.61 24.41
N PHE A 434 8.53 -9.20 25.61
CA PHE A 434 7.74 -8.00 25.88
C PHE A 434 8.67 -6.94 26.47
N ASP A 435 9.48 -6.31 25.64
CA ASP A 435 10.34 -5.21 26.05
C ASP A 435 9.51 -3.93 26.12
N SER A 436 9.45 -3.27 27.29
CA SER A 436 8.87 -1.92 27.44
C SER A 436 7.41 -1.75 26.95
N CYS A 437 6.57 -2.80 26.95
CA CYS A 437 5.16 -2.71 26.54
C CYS A 437 4.25 -2.17 27.66
N PHE A 438 3.29 -1.31 27.31
CA PHE A 438 2.37 -0.70 28.25
C PHE A 438 0.90 -1.05 27.92
N GLU A 439 0.10 -1.30 28.97
CA GLU A 439 -1.35 -1.49 28.87
C GLU A 439 -2.06 -0.43 29.74
N ASP A 440 -2.87 0.42 29.11
CA ASP A 440 -3.71 1.39 29.80
C ASP A 440 -4.95 0.71 30.36
N THR A 441 -5.03 0.63 31.69
CA THR A 441 -6.15 0.02 32.42
C THR A 441 -7.21 1.04 32.83
N GLY A 442 -7.07 2.30 32.40
CA GLY A 442 -7.60 3.49 33.05
C GLY A 442 -9.11 3.61 33.25
N ASN A 443 -9.99 2.88 32.55
CA ASN A 443 -11.45 3.03 32.76
C ASN A 443 -12.36 1.98 32.10
N VAL A 444 -11.82 0.90 31.54
CA VAL A 444 -12.64 -0.14 30.91
C VAL A 444 -12.69 -1.33 31.85
N ILE A 445 -13.86 -1.94 32.02
CA ILE A 445 -14.00 -3.26 32.65
C ILE A 445 -13.13 -4.22 31.82
N GLN A 446 -11.87 -4.35 32.19
CA GLN A 446 -10.93 -5.22 31.52
C GLN A 446 -11.51 -6.62 31.62
N LYS A 447 -11.88 -7.17 30.47
CA LYS A 447 -12.13 -8.60 30.41
C LYS A 447 -10.76 -9.24 30.38
N GLU A 448 -10.20 -9.49 31.57
CA GLU A 448 -8.96 -10.24 31.73
C GLU A 448 -9.09 -11.57 30.99
N PRO A 449 -8.00 -12.07 30.38
CA PRO A 449 -6.60 -11.59 30.44
C PRO A 449 -6.08 -10.67 29.31
N PHE A 450 -4.90 -10.06 29.50
CA PHE A 450 -4.11 -9.38 28.45
C PHE A 450 -3.51 -10.33 27.41
N TYR A 451 -2.89 -11.42 27.87
CA TYR A 451 -2.26 -12.42 27.01
C TYR A 451 -2.77 -13.83 27.29
N VAL A 452 -3.03 -14.58 26.21
CA VAL A 452 -3.40 -16.00 26.26
C VAL A 452 -2.61 -16.82 25.25
N SER A 453 -2.14 -17.98 25.70
CA SER A 453 -1.72 -19.08 24.82
C SER A 453 -2.63 -20.29 24.99
N LEU A 454 -3.26 -20.68 23.88
CA LEU A 454 -4.23 -21.77 23.87
C LEU A 454 -3.58 -23.14 24.14
N GLU A 455 -2.44 -23.42 23.53
CA GLU A 455 -1.84 -24.76 23.53
C GLU A 455 -1.27 -25.16 24.90
N ASN A 456 -0.65 -24.23 25.63
CA ASN A 456 -0.06 -24.49 26.95
C ASN A 456 -0.92 -23.95 28.10
N ASN A 457 -2.10 -23.38 27.80
CA ASN A 457 -3.00 -22.77 28.78
C ASN A 457 -2.34 -21.67 29.64
N LYS A 458 -1.34 -20.95 29.09
CA LYS A 458 -0.71 -19.82 29.76
C LYS A 458 -1.58 -18.56 29.62
N GLN A 459 -1.72 -17.84 30.71
CA GLN A 459 -2.46 -16.60 30.80
C GLN A 459 -1.64 -15.54 31.56
N LEU A 460 -1.65 -14.31 31.07
CA LEU A 460 -1.15 -13.15 31.81
C LEU A 460 -2.28 -12.13 31.90
N SER A 461 -2.76 -11.84 33.12
CA SER A 461 -3.87 -10.91 33.32
C SER A 461 -3.55 -9.49 32.85
N ALA A 462 -2.31 -9.04 33.06
CA ALA A 462 -1.81 -7.74 32.62
C ALA A 462 -0.31 -7.83 32.30
N ILE A 463 0.21 -6.87 31.53
CA ILE A 463 1.66 -6.62 31.50
C ILE A 463 2.02 -5.91 32.79
N ASN A 464 2.84 -6.54 33.64
CA ASN A 464 3.23 -5.91 34.89
C ASN A 464 4.28 -4.83 34.60
N PRO A 465 4.12 -3.58 35.09
CA PRO A 465 5.15 -2.54 34.96
C PRO A 465 6.52 -2.96 35.55
N LYS A 466 6.49 -3.98 36.40
CA LYS A 466 7.65 -4.66 37.00
C LYS A 466 8.58 -5.32 35.98
N ASP A 467 8.12 -5.55 34.76
CA ASP A 467 8.95 -6.10 33.68
C ASP A 467 9.50 -5.00 32.74
N LEU A 468 9.17 -3.72 32.99
CA LEU A 468 9.57 -2.60 32.12
C LEU A 468 10.93 -2.01 32.53
N GLY A 469 11.82 -1.81 31.55
CA GLY A 469 13.09 -1.09 31.75
C GLY A 469 12.91 0.44 31.86
N THR A 470 11.84 0.98 31.25
CA THR A 470 11.53 2.42 31.20
C THR A 470 10.04 2.66 31.46
N ILE A 471 9.70 3.64 32.30
CA ILE A 471 8.33 4.11 32.58
C ILE A 471 8.22 5.59 32.19
N TYR A 472 7.19 5.97 31.42
CA TYR A 472 6.94 7.36 31.06
C TYR A 472 5.95 8.02 32.03
N VAL A 473 6.20 9.29 32.38
CA VAL A 473 5.37 10.11 33.29
C VAL A 473 5.25 11.49 32.67
N SER A 474 4.04 12.02 32.46
CA SER A 474 3.85 13.41 32.00
C SER A 474 3.45 14.35 33.13
N ALA A 475 3.99 15.57 33.05
CA ALA A 475 4.04 16.56 34.12
C ALA A 475 2.73 17.29 34.37
N SER A 476 1.85 17.29 33.38
CA SER A 476 0.84 18.31 33.29
C SER A 476 -0.54 17.72 33.44
N SER A 477 -1.24 18.13 34.50
CA SER A 477 -2.70 18.11 34.57
C SER A 477 -3.37 19.03 33.53
N ARG A 478 -2.59 19.72 32.66
CA ARG A 478 -3.05 20.76 31.73
C ARG A 478 -2.33 20.82 30.37
N GLY A 479 -1.48 19.87 30.03
CA GLY A 479 -0.90 19.74 28.68
C GLY A 479 -1.83 18.97 27.76
N VAL A 480 -1.64 19.07 26.45
CA VAL A 480 -2.52 18.51 25.42
C VAL A 480 -2.59 16.98 25.53
N GLY A 481 -3.60 16.50 26.25
CA GLY A 481 -3.87 15.09 26.56
C GLY A 481 -4.57 15.03 27.93
N GLU A 482 -5.80 14.52 27.98
CA GLU A 482 -6.55 14.45 29.24
C GLU A 482 -5.78 13.64 30.31
N ILE A 483 -6.01 13.96 31.58
CA ILE A 483 -5.44 13.26 32.72
C ILE A 483 -5.88 11.79 32.64
N GLY A 484 -4.92 10.85 32.52
CA GLY A 484 -5.20 9.44 32.26
C GLY A 484 -5.44 9.11 30.78
N SER A 485 -4.86 9.91 29.87
CA SER A 485 -4.89 9.64 28.42
C SER A 485 -3.67 8.87 27.94
N ASP A 486 -3.82 8.35 26.73
CA ASP A 486 -3.00 7.35 26.04
C ASP A 486 -1.48 7.65 25.87
N THR A 487 -0.96 8.79 26.30
CA THR A 487 0.50 9.11 26.32
C THR A 487 1.06 9.31 27.73
N ASN A 488 0.19 9.31 28.76
CA ASN A 488 0.56 9.56 30.14
C ASN A 488 -0.11 8.55 31.09
N PRO A 489 0.47 7.35 31.24
CA PRO A 489 -0.14 6.30 32.03
C PRO A 489 -0.12 6.55 33.54
N TYR A 490 0.80 7.40 34.00
CA TYR A 490 0.90 7.80 35.39
C TYR A 490 0.72 9.31 35.49
N THR A 491 -0.46 9.70 35.94
CA THR A 491 -0.88 11.09 36.17
C THR A 491 -0.02 11.83 37.19
N ASP A 492 0.77 11.10 37.98
CA ASP A 492 1.73 11.66 38.91
C ASP A 492 2.96 10.75 39.03
N PHE A 493 4.11 11.37 39.27
CA PHE A 493 5.39 10.67 39.44
C PHE A 493 5.36 9.69 40.61
N THR A 494 4.56 9.94 41.66
CA THR A 494 4.50 9.08 42.86
C THR A 494 3.93 7.71 42.53
N ARG A 495 2.90 7.63 41.68
CA ARG A 495 2.31 6.38 41.21
C ARG A 495 3.26 5.63 40.29
N ALA A 496 3.91 6.34 39.36
CA ALA A 496 4.92 5.75 38.47
C ALA A 496 6.09 5.17 39.26
N PHE A 497 6.64 5.97 40.17
CA PHE A 497 7.75 5.59 41.03
C PHE A 497 7.35 4.48 42.01
N GLY A 498 6.11 4.48 42.50
CA GLY A 498 5.53 3.43 43.33
C GLY A 498 5.44 2.08 42.62
N ALA A 499 5.14 2.08 41.31
CA ALA A 499 5.01 0.88 40.48
C ALA A 499 6.37 0.18 40.20
N LEU A 500 7.50 0.86 40.37
CA LEU A 500 8.82 0.27 40.21
C LEU A 500 9.12 -0.73 41.34
N THR A 501 9.40 -1.99 41.05
CA THR A 501 9.74 -2.97 42.11
C THR A 501 11.23 -3.21 42.31
N ASP A 502 12.07 -2.84 41.35
CA ASP A 502 13.50 -3.16 41.36
C ASP A 502 14.40 -1.92 41.21
N HIS A 503 15.66 -2.09 41.58
CA HIS A 503 16.72 -1.12 41.43
C HIS A 503 17.33 -1.23 40.02
N GLN A 504 17.46 -0.11 39.30
CA GLN A 504 17.89 0.07 37.89
C GLN A 504 16.75 0.13 36.86
N LYS A 505 15.85 1.09 37.00
CA LYS A 505 14.82 1.39 35.99
C LYS A 505 14.83 2.87 35.61
N ARG A 506 14.38 3.19 34.40
CA ARG A 506 14.34 4.57 33.88
C ARG A 506 12.93 5.14 34.01
N ILE A 507 12.79 6.37 34.50
CA ILE A 507 11.57 7.17 34.39
C ILE A 507 11.86 8.27 33.38
N VAL A 508 11.06 8.38 32.32
CA VAL A 508 11.14 9.49 31.36
C VAL A 508 10.03 10.47 31.65
N LEU A 509 10.43 11.72 31.90
CA LEU A 509 9.56 12.84 32.22
C LEU A 509 9.16 13.56 30.93
N LEU A 510 7.89 13.42 30.54
CA LEU A 510 7.29 14.06 29.38
C LEU A 510 6.73 15.46 29.76
N GLY A 511 7.37 16.53 29.26
CA GLY A 511 6.94 17.93 29.47
C GLY A 511 8.06 18.85 30.00
N VAL A 512 7.79 20.16 29.97
CA VAL A 512 8.79 21.20 30.29
C VAL A 512 8.94 21.53 31.78
N GLU A 513 7.93 21.26 32.61
CA GLU A 513 7.96 21.55 34.05
C GLU A 513 7.29 20.45 34.86
N PHE A 514 8.03 19.83 35.79
CA PHE A 514 7.51 18.86 36.75
C PHE A 514 7.54 19.43 38.17
N SER A 515 6.37 19.52 38.80
CA SER A 515 6.24 19.87 40.21
C SER A 515 5.80 18.65 41.01
N LEU A 516 6.62 18.23 41.96
CA LEU A 516 6.23 17.20 42.94
C LEU A 516 5.48 17.89 44.07
N GLU A 517 4.18 17.62 44.20
CA GLU A 517 3.32 18.22 45.24
C GLU A 517 3.69 17.78 46.67
N SER A 518 4.47 16.70 46.82
CA SER A 518 4.96 16.21 48.10
C SER A 518 6.39 15.66 47.98
N GLY A 519 7.12 15.67 49.10
CA GLY A 519 8.48 15.11 49.14
C GLY A 519 8.45 13.60 48.90
N ILE A 520 9.13 13.15 47.86
CA ILE A 520 9.25 11.72 47.53
C ILE A 520 10.60 11.21 48.01
N THR A 521 10.57 10.24 48.91
CA THR A 521 11.79 9.52 49.29
C THR A 521 12.17 8.55 48.17
N VAL A 522 13.19 8.91 47.41
CA VAL A 522 13.77 8.02 46.39
C VAL A 522 14.59 6.95 47.09
N ASN A 523 13.98 5.79 47.33
CA ASN A 523 14.62 4.61 47.92
C ASN A 523 14.93 3.52 46.89
N LYS A 524 14.91 3.87 45.60
CA LYS A 524 15.17 2.96 44.47
C LYS A 524 16.23 3.58 43.56
N ASN A 525 17.14 2.77 43.01
CA ASN A 525 18.03 3.23 41.94
C ASN A 525 17.20 3.45 40.66
N VAL A 526 16.90 4.70 40.35
CA VAL A 526 16.08 5.09 39.19
C VAL A 526 16.81 6.17 38.42
N ILE A 527 16.89 6.02 37.10
CA ILE A 527 17.38 7.06 36.19
C ILE A 527 16.16 7.91 35.82
N ILE A 528 16.19 9.22 36.06
CA ILE A 528 15.12 10.14 35.68
C ILE A 528 15.66 10.99 34.54
N ASP A 529 15.11 10.81 33.34
CA ASP A 529 15.52 11.57 32.17
C ASP A 529 14.38 12.48 31.67
N PRO A 530 14.68 13.73 31.29
CA PRO A 530 13.76 14.51 30.47
C PRO A 530 13.60 13.86 29.09
N ASP A 531 12.42 14.02 28.48
CA ASP A 531 12.12 13.52 27.13
C ASP A 531 13.23 13.89 26.11
N PRO A 532 13.88 12.91 25.46
CA PRO A 532 14.95 13.18 24.49
C PRO A 532 14.46 13.92 23.22
N GLU A 533 13.17 13.95 22.92
CA GLU A 533 12.61 14.71 21.79
C GLU A 533 12.42 16.21 22.10
N GLN A 534 12.57 16.63 23.37
CA GLN A 534 12.61 18.04 23.76
C GLN A 534 14.05 18.58 23.85
N LYS A 535 14.90 18.25 22.88
CA LYS A 535 16.14 19.03 22.69
C LYS A 535 15.75 20.43 22.22
N SER A 536 15.89 21.39 23.12
CA SER A 536 15.76 22.82 22.89
C SER A 536 16.57 23.26 21.67
N ASP A 537 15.92 24.01 20.79
CA ASP A 537 16.57 25.09 20.04
C ASP A 537 17.01 26.20 21.02
#